data_AF-A0A7X0GRZ2-F1
#
_entry.id   AF-A0A7X0GRZ2-F1
#
_cell.length_a   1.000
_cell.length_b   1.000
_cell.length_c   1.000
_cell.angle_alpha   90.00
_cell.angle_beta   90.00
_cell.angle_gamma   90.00
#
_symmetry.space_group_name_H-M   'P 1'
#
loop_
_entity.id
_entity.type
_entity.pdbx_description
1 polymer ?
#
loop_
_entity_poly.entity_id
_entity_poly.type
_entity_poly.pdbx_seq_one_letter_code
_entity_poly.pdbx_strand_id
1 'polypeptide(L)'
;MADDGELEYLRAELRDLWARARVRPLISQAQGIVQERYALPDGESAFALMQRASQRYNVKLRTPAGVLVTVPRPDGPERPWFPERVRGPEPDLTFTRAHRSGSSSRGAVLKAVLRSTLAVVGTDMGNVQLADPARGGLRIEQHTGLTDDFVDFFAHVGEDGTSCAQAARDLAQVTVHDVESAPVFTEPARQAILAAGSRACHSVPLTTASGLCVGMVSAHLDRPLDALTTTQTKALDAIGGQAGRWLAWHDDTVVLDALEHLHALGSAGRGSRFRRS
;
A
#
# COMPACT_ATOMS: atom_id res chain seq x y z
N MET A 1 -3.43 -24.55 -32.70
CA MET A 1 -3.62 -23.17 -32.24
C MET A 1 -4.40 -23.29 -30.95
N ALA A 2 -3.74 -23.10 -29.80
CA ALA A 2 -4.50 -22.93 -28.57
C ALA A 2 -5.40 -21.70 -28.78
N ASP A 3 -6.67 -21.83 -28.42
CA ASP A 3 -7.63 -20.74 -28.55
C ASP A 3 -7.12 -19.57 -27.70
N ASP A 4 -6.86 -18.41 -28.32
CA ASP A 4 -6.29 -17.25 -27.59
C ASP A 4 -7.15 -16.88 -26.38
N GLY A 5 -8.47 -17.14 -26.45
CA GLY A 5 -9.39 -16.98 -25.32
C GLY A 5 -9.15 -17.96 -24.17
N GLU A 6 -8.73 -19.20 -24.44
CA GLU A 6 -8.38 -20.19 -23.41
C GLU A 6 -7.08 -19.80 -22.69
N LEU A 7 -6.09 -19.29 -23.43
CA LEU A 7 -4.85 -18.75 -22.87
C LEU A 7 -5.08 -17.52 -21.99
N GLU A 8 -5.94 -16.58 -22.42
CA GLU A 8 -6.32 -15.42 -21.61
C GLU A 8 -7.07 -15.80 -20.34
N TYR A 9 -8.02 -16.75 -20.44
CA TYR A 9 -8.74 -17.29 -19.29
C TYR A 9 -7.80 -17.94 -18.27
N LEU A 10 -6.91 -18.83 -18.72
CA LEU A 10 -5.93 -19.51 -17.85
C LEU A 10 -4.97 -18.52 -17.19
N ARG A 11 -4.54 -17.48 -17.91
CA ARG A 11 -3.73 -16.41 -17.32
C ARG A 11 -4.50 -15.64 -16.25
N ALA A 12 -5.77 -15.29 -16.49
CA ALA A 12 -6.60 -14.61 -15.49
C ALA A 12 -6.83 -15.49 -14.24
N GLU A 13 -7.08 -16.79 -14.41
CA GLU A 13 -7.24 -17.73 -13.30
C GLU A 13 -5.94 -17.89 -12.50
N LEU A 14 -4.80 -17.99 -13.20
CA LEU A 14 -3.48 -18.02 -12.59
C LEU A 14 -3.21 -16.73 -11.79
N ARG A 15 -3.55 -15.55 -12.34
CA ARG A 15 -3.43 -14.27 -11.64
C ARG A 15 -4.22 -14.24 -10.33
N ASP A 16 -5.49 -14.65 -10.37
CA ASP A 16 -6.34 -14.69 -9.17
C ASP A 16 -5.80 -15.70 -8.13
N LEU A 17 -5.32 -16.86 -8.58
CA LEU A 17 -4.65 -17.83 -7.70
C LEU A 17 -3.39 -17.25 -7.06
N TRP A 18 -2.54 -16.55 -7.81
CA TRP A 18 -1.31 -15.94 -7.31
C TRP A 18 -1.58 -14.77 -6.36
N ALA A 19 -2.58 -13.92 -6.67
CA ALA A 19 -3.03 -12.86 -5.78
C ALA A 19 -3.52 -13.45 -4.43
N ARG A 20 -4.31 -14.52 -4.47
CA ARG A 20 -4.77 -15.24 -3.27
C ARG A 20 -3.62 -15.91 -2.52
N ALA A 21 -2.71 -16.59 -3.21
CA ALA A 21 -1.53 -17.22 -2.62
C ALA A 21 -0.59 -16.20 -1.96
N ARG A 22 -0.55 -14.96 -2.47
CA ARG A 22 0.21 -13.86 -1.86
C ARG A 22 -0.47 -13.31 -0.61
N VAL A 23 -1.80 -13.24 -0.50
CA VAL A 23 -2.46 -12.62 0.67
C VAL A 23 -2.81 -13.63 1.77
N ARG A 24 -3.20 -14.86 1.40
CA ARG A 24 -3.65 -15.90 2.34
C ARG A 24 -2.64 -16.20 3.45
N PRO A 25 -1.33 -16.36 3.20
CA PRO A 25 -0.38 -16.68 4.28
C PRO A 25 -0.34 -15.62 5.38
N LEU A 26 -0.39 -14.33 5.02
CA LEU A 26 -0.39 -13.23 5.99
C LEU A 26 -1.66 -13.22 6.84
N ILE A 27 -2.82 -13.35 6.20
CA ILE A 27 -4.11 -13.36 6.91
C ILE A 27 -4.21 -14.60 7.82
N SER A 28 -3.80 -15.78 7.33
CA SER A 28 -3.77 -17.00 8.12
C SER A 28 -2.82 -16.90 9.31
N GLN A 29 -1.63 -16.31 9.13
CA GLN A 29 -0.69 -16.05 10.23
C GLN A 29 -1.31 -15.11 11.28
N ALA A 30 -1.91 -14.00 10.84
CA ALA A 30 -2.61 -13.07 11.72
C ALA A 30 -3.77 -13.74 12.47
N GLN A 31 -4.56 -14.59 11.79
CA GLN A 31 -5.62 -15.38 12.43
C GLN A 31 -5.07 -16.29 13.52
N GLY A 32 -3.97 -17.02 13.26
CA GLY A 32 -3.33 -17.88 14.25
C GLY A 32 -2.86 -17.09 15.48
N ILE A 33 -2.23 -15.93 15.27
CA ILE A 33 -1.82 -15.02 16.36
C ILE A 33 -3.05 -14.57 17.16
N VAL A 34 -4.12 -14.11 16.51
CA VAL A 34 -5.33 -13.64 17.19
C VAL A 34 -6.01 -14.79 17.94
N GLN A 35 -6.06 -15.98 17.35
CA GLN A 35 -6.66 -17.16 17.96
C GLN A 35 -5.94 -17.55 19.25
N GLU A 36 -4.61 -17.72 19.22
CA GLU A 36 -3.80 -17.97 20.42
C GLU A 36 -3.96 -16.83 21.42
N ARG A 37 -3.75 -15.61 20.94
CA ARG A 37 -3.66 -14.44 21.80
C ARG A 37 -4.92 -14.25 22.61
N TYR A 38 -6.10 -14.55 22.08
CA TYR A 38 -7.39 -14.39 22.74
C TYR A 38 -8.09 -15.69 23.16
N ALA A 39 -7.41 -16.85 23.03
CA ALA A 39 -7.99 -18.18 23.32
C ALA A 39 -9.34 -18.42 22.61
N LEU A 40 -9.40 -18.06 21.33
CA LEU A 40 -10.58 -18.25 20.49
C LEU A 40 -10.71 -19.73 20.08
N PRO A 41 -11.94 -20.25 19.89
CA PRO A 41 -12.15 -21.68 19.63
C PRO A 41 -11.55 -22.15 18.31
N ASP A 42 -11.54 -21.30 17.28
CA ASP A 42 -11.12 -21.65 15.93
C ASP A 42 -10.63 -20.42 15.14
N GLY A 43 -10.08 -20.67 13.95
CA GLY A 43 -9.58 -19.63 13.06
C GLY A 43 -10.69 -18.78 12.42
N GLU A 44 -11.93 -19.29 12.33
CA GLU A 44 -13.09 -18.54 11.84
C GLU A 44 -13.49 -17.44 12.83
N SER A 45 -13.50 -17.75 14.12
CA SER A 45 -13.73 -16.78 15.20
C SER A 45 -12.65 -15.69 15.21
N ALA A 46 -11.39 -16.07 14.98
CA ALA A 46 -10.29 -15.11 14.85
C ALA A 46 -10.46 -14.21 13.62
N PHE A 47 -10.84 -14.79 12.49
CA PHE A 47 -11.12 -14.04 11.26
C PHE A 47 -12.28 -13.06 11.44
N ALA A 48 -13.38 -13.50 12.03
CA ALA A 48 -14.55 -12.68 12.29
C ALA A 48 -14.20 -11.48 13.21
N LEU A 49 -13.37 -11.71 14.23
CA LEU A 49 -12.87 -10.66 15.11
C LEU A 49 -12.03 -9.63 14.34
N MET A 50 -11.08 -10.08 13.52
CA MET A 50 -10.29 -9.20 12.66
C MET A 50 -11.16 -8.44 11.65
N GLN A 51 -12.17 -9.10 11.08
CA GLN A 51 -13.08 -8.51 10.10
C GLN A 51 -13.92 -7.38 10.72
N ARG A 52 -14.41 -7.54 11.96
CA ARG A 52 -15.14 -6.48 12.68
C ARG A 52 -14.30 -5.22 12.87
N ALA A 53 -13.03 -5.38 13.26
CA ALA A 53 -12.11 -4.25 13.37
C ALA A 53 -11.85 -3.57 12.03
N SER A 54 -11.62 -4.35 10.98
CA SER A 54 -11.45 -3.87 9.61
C SER A 54 -12.66 -3.05 9.13
N GLN A 55 -13.88 -3.55 9.34
CA GLN A 55 -15.12 -2.88 8.95
C GLN A 55 -15.39 -1.62 9.78
N ARG A 56 -15.17 -1.67 11.10
CA ARG A 56 -15.42 -0.54 12.00
C ARG A 56 -14.62 0.71 11.62
N TYR A 57 -13.37 0.52 11.19
CA TYR A 57 -12.47 1.61 10.83
C TYR A 57 -12.29 1.79 9.31
N ASN A 58 -13.07 1.06 8.49
CA ASN A 58 -12.99 1.13 7.03
C ASN A 58 -11.57 0.92 6.47
N VAL A 59 -10.82 -0.03 7.06
CA VAL A 59 -9.46 -0.40 6.64
C VAL A 59 -9.49 -1.77 5.98
N LYS A 60 -8.74 -1.98 4.88
CA LYS A 60 -8.63 -3.31 4.25
C LYS A 60 -8.00 -4.29 5.26
N LEU A 61 -8.59 -5.47 5.46
CA LEU A 61 -8.18 -6.47 6.46
C LEU A 61 -6.67 -6.77 6.49
N ARG A 62 -6.01 -6.78 5.32
CA ARG A 62 -4.57 -7.00 5.21
C ARG A 62 -3.71 -5.97 5.94
N THR A 63 -4.20 -4.73 6.06
CA THR A 63 -3.44 -3.62 6.64
C THR A 63 -3.24 -3.84 8.15
N PRO A 64 -4.30 -4.00 8.98
CA PRO A 64 -4.10 -4.36 10.38
C PRO A 64 -3.48 -5.75 10.53
N ALA A 65 -3.70 -6.71 9.62
CA ALA A 65 -3.02 -8.02 9.68
C ALA A 65 -1.50 -7.90 9.52
N GLY A 66 -1.03 -7.09 8.57
CA GLY A 66 0.39 -6.80 8.35
C GLY A 66 1.06 -6.15 9.54
N VAL A 67 0.38 -5.22 10.20
CA VAL A 67 0.89 -4.60 11.44
C VAL A 67 0.85 -5.60 12.59
N LEU A 68 -0.24 -6.37 12.74
CA LEU A 68 -0.43 -7.33 13.83
C LEU A 68 0.64 -8.43 13.89
N VAL A 69 1.20 -8.84 12.75
CA VAL A 69 2.29 -9.83 12.70
C VAL A 69 3.66 -9.25 13.06
N THR A 70 3.84 -7.93 13.02
CA THR A 70 5.13 -7.27 13.31
C THR A 70 5.17 -6.58 14.67
N VAL A 71 4.02 -6.12 15.20
CA VAL A 71 3.99 -5.40 16.48
C VAL A 71 4.04 -6.34 17.69
N PRO A 72 4.65 -5.90 18.82
CA PRO A 72 4.64 -6.65 20.07
C PRO A 72 3.22 -6.98 20.57
N ARG A 73 3.09 -8.03 21.38
CA ARG A 73 1.83 -8.39 22.05
C ARG A 73 1.47 -7.31 23.11
N PRO A 74 0.18 -7.00 23.32
CA PRO A 74 -0.24 -6.15 24.44
C PRO A 74 0.17 -6.74 25.80
N ASP A 75 0.49 -5.87 26.76
CA ASP A 75 0.95 -6.24 28.12
C ASP A 75 -0.12 -6.92 29.00
N GLY A 76 -1.36 -6.99 28.54
CA GLY A 76 -2.44 -7.67 29.25
C GLY A 76 -3.80 -7.40 28.60
N PRO A 77 -4.86 -8.13 29.01
CA PRO A 77 -6.20 -8.00 28.43
C PRO A 77 -6.91 -6.68 28.80
N GLU A 78 -6.54 -6.08 29.93
CA GLU A 78 -7.13 -4.84 30.46
C GLU A 78 -6.29 -3.59 30.09
N ARG A 79 -5.12 -3.78 29.45
CA ARG A 79 -4.22 -2.69 29.10
C ARG A 79 -4.42 -2.27 27.65
N PRO A 80 -4.31 -0.96 27.33
CA PRO A 80 -4.27 -0.53 25.94
C PRO A 80 -3.05 -1.17 25.25
N TRP A 81 -3.20 -1.45 23.95
CA TRP A 81 -2.11 -2.06 23.18
C TRP A 81 -0.97 -1.06 22.91
N PHE A 82 -1.30 0.21 22.67
CA PHE A 82 -0.29 1.25 22.38
C PHE A 82 -0.40 2.41 23.39
N PRO A 83 0.00 2.20 24.66
CA PRO A 83 -0.21 3.19 25.74
C PRO A 83 0.52 4.52 25.52
N GLU A 84 1.69 4.51 24.89
CA GLU A 84 2.52 5.70 24.66
C GLU A 84 2.15 6.45 23.37
N ARG A 85 1.11 6.01 22.67
CA ARG A 85 0.74 6.56 21.36
C ARG A 85 0.16 7.97 21.50
N VAL A 86 0.73 8.91 20.74
CA VAL A 86 0.21 10.27 20.60
C VAL A 86 -0.71 10.35 19.37
N ARG A 87 -1.97 10.75 19.56
CA ARG A 87 -2.91 10.98 18.47
C ARG A 87 -2.81 12.43 17.98
N GLY A 88 -2.46 12.60 16.71
CA GLY A 88 -2.45 13.91 16.04
C GLY A 88 -3.70 14.14 15.19
N PRO A 89 -4.00 15.39 14.81
CA PRO A 89 -5.04 15.69 13.84
C PRO A 89 -4.68 15.10 12.47
N GLU A 90 -5.70 14.80 11.67
CA GLU A 90 -5.55 14.37 10.27
C GLU A 90 -4.79 15.45 9.46
N PRO A 91 -3.69 15.11 8.77
CA PRO A 91 -2.95 16.06 7.94
C PRO A 91 -3.78 16.54 6.74
N ASP A 92 -3.73 17.85 6.44
CA ASP A 92 -4.42 18.41 5.28
C ASP A 92 -3.78 17.98 3.94
N LEU A 93 -4.63 17.78 2.94
CA LEU A 93 -4.25 17.39 1.57
C LEU A 93 -4.71 18.48 0.59
N THR A 94 -3.87 19.50 0.40
CA THR A 94 -4.21 20.68 -0.40
C THR A 94 -4.30 20.38 -1.90
N PHE A 95 -3.67 19.29 -2.37
CA PHE A 95 -3.71 18.88 -3.77
C PHE A 95 -5.06 18.29 -4.20
N THR A 96 -5.97 17.97 -3.27
CA THR A 96 -7.27 17.38 -3.60
C THR A 96 -8.42 18.06 -2.85
N ARG A 97 -9.48 18.42 -3.58
CA ARG A 97 -10.71 18.96 -2.98
C ARG A 97 -11.56 17.89 -2.31
N ALA A 98 -11.37 16.61 -2.68
CA ALA A 98 -12.15 15.50 -2.17
C ALA A 98 -11.92 15.23 -0.67
N HIS A 99 -10.81 15.73 -0.11
CA HIS A 99 -10.44 15.48 1.28
C HIS A 99 -11.14 16.39 2.30
N ARG A 100 -11.76 17.49 1.85
CA ARG A 100 -12.31 18.52 2.74
C ARG A 100 -13.60 18.12 3.48
N SER A 101 -14.15 16.92 3.25
CA SER A 101 -15.47 16.51 3.76
C SER A 101 -15.44 15.44 4.87
N GLY A 102 -14.27 15.14 5.47
CA GLY A 102 -14.15 14.23 6.60
C GLY A 102 -13.96 12.75 6.21
N SER A 103 -12.95 12.12 6.83
CA SER A 103 -12.55 10.71 6.72
C SER A 103 -12.48 10.16 5.29
N SER A 104 -11.46 10.57 4.54
CA SER A 104 -11.14 9.89 3.28
C SER A 104 -10.50 8.54 3.59
N SER A 105 -11.02 7.45 3.03
CA SER A 105 -10.36 6.14 3.15
C SER A 105 -8.97 6.18 2.51
N ARG A 106 -8.04 5.33 2.97
CA ARG A 106 -6.69 5.21 2.36
C ARG A 106 -6.77 5.04 0.84
N GLY A 107 -7.70 4.21 0.35
CA GLY A 107 -7.91 4.03 -1.09
C GLY A 107 -8.32 5.30 -1.82
N ALA A 108 -9.17 6.14 -1.23
CA ALA A 108 -9.56 7.42 -1.82
C ALA A 108 -8.38 8.41 -1.90
N VAL A 109 -7.55 8.46 -0.85
CA VAL A 109 -6.34 9.29 -0.84
C VAL A 109 -5.35 8.82 -1.90
N LEU A 110 -5.06 7.52 -2.00
CA LEU A 110 -4.15 7.00 -3.03
C LEU A 110 -4.64 7.29 -4.46
N LYS A 111 -5.95 7.19 -4.70
CA LYS A 111 -6.55 7.59 -5.99
C LYS A 111 -6.37 9.08 -6.27
N ALA A 112 -6.53 9.92 -5.25
CA ALA A 112 -6.33 11.36 -5.39
C ALA A 112 -4.86 11.71 -5.65
N VAL A 113 -3.92 11.03 -5.00
CA VAL A 113 -2.48 11.14 -5.24
C VAL A 113 -2.17 10.78 -6.69
N LEU A 114 -2.58 9.59 -7.13
CA LEU A 114 -2.35 9.12 -8.49
C LEU A 114 -2.89 10.12 -9.52
N ARG A 115 -4.18 10.49 -9.40
CA ARG A 115 -4.82 11.43 -10.32
C ARG A 115 -4.12 12.78 -10.37
N SER A 116 -3.69 13.31 -9.22
CA SER A 116 -3.05 14.63 -9.16
C SER A 116 -1.66 14.60 -9.76
N THR A 117 -0.87 13.55 -9.48
CA THR A 117 0.45 13.32 -10.10
C THR A 117 0.33 13.20 -11.61
N LEU A 118 -0.62 12.38 -12.09
CA LEU A 118 -0.89 12.19 -13.51
C LEU A 118 -1.29 13.49 -14.21
N ALA A 119 -2.13 14.31 -13.57
CA ALA A 119 -2.51 15.62 -14.10
C ALA A 119 -1.33 16.61 -14.17
N VAL A 120 -0.41 16.58 -13.21
CA VAL A 120 0.79 17.45 -13.23
C VAL A 120 1.76 17.04 -14.33
N VAL A 121 1.94 15.73 -14.56
CA VAL A 121 2.86 15.19 -15.57
C VAL A 121 2.24 15.22 -16.98
N GLY A 122 0.91 15.15 -17.09
CA GLY A 122 0.18 15.14 -18.36
C GLY A 122 0.10 13.76 -19.01
N THR A 123 -0.23 12.74 -18.23
CA THR A 123 -0.42 11.36 -18.68
C THR A 123 -1.58 10.69 -17.97
N ASP A 124 -2.13 9.62 -18.55
CA ASP A 124 -3.20 8.79 -17.96
C ASP A 124 -2.69 7.42 -17.48
N MET A 125 -1.37 7.19 -17.56
CA MET A 125 -0.72 5.93 -17.19
C MET A 125 0.14 6.11 -15.93
N GLY A 126 -0.16 5.33 -14.89
CA GLY A 126 0.65 5.35 -13.68
C GLY A 126 0.18 4.43 -12.57
N ASN A 127 0.98 4.35 -11.52
CA ASN A 127 0.71 3.52 -10.36
C ASN A 127 1.12 4.19 -9.04
N VAL A 128 0.57 3.66 -7.95
CA VAL A 128 0.98 3.97 -6.58
C VAL A 128 1.38 2.68 -5.90
N GLN A 129 2.57 2.69 -5.33
CA GLN A 129 3.10 1.60 -4.53
C GLN A 129 3.23 2.04 -3.08
N LEU A 130 3.04 1.12 -2.14
CA LEU A 130 3.27 1.35 -0.72
C LEU A 130 4.28 0.34 -0.19
N ALA A 131 5.05 0.75 0.83
CA ALA A 131 5.94 -0.16 1.53
C ALA A 131 5.14 -1.33 2.14
N ASP A 132 5.70 -2.54 2.07
CA ASP A 132 5.12 -3.74 2.68
C ASP A 132 5.96 -4.15 3.90
N PRO A 133 5.56 -3.81 5.14
CA PRO A 133 6.36 -4.11 6.32
C PRO A 133 6.54 -5.61 6.59
N ALA A 134 5.61 -6.44 6.11
CA ALA A 134 5.66 -7.89 6.35
C ALA A 134 6.61 -8.61 5.36
N ARG A 135 6.87 -8.02 4.19
CA ARG A 135 7.67 -8.63 3.12
C ARG A 135 8.89 -7.83 2.69
N GLY A 136 9.04 -6.60 3.17
CA GLY A 136 9.96 -5.62 2.61
C GLY A 136 9.48 -5.06 1.28
N GLY A 137 10.23 -4.13 0.68
CA GLY A 137 9.97 -3.63 -0.67
C GLY A 137 8.66 -2.84 -0.84
N LEU A 138 8.29 -2.64 -2.11
CA LEU A 138 7.14 -1.85 -2.55
C LEU A 138 6.11 -2.74 -3.25
N ARG A 139 4.82 -2.46 -3.00
CA ARG A 139 3.70 -3.18 -3.61
C ARG A 139 2.69 -2.23 -4.22
N ILE A 140 2.23 -2.53 -5.43
CA ILE A 140 1.19 -1.76 -6.12
C ILE A 140 -0.13 -1.80 -5.32
N GLU A 141 -0.74 -0.63 -5.17
CA GLU A 141 -1.98 -0.38 -4.43
C GLU A 141 -3.06 0.26 -5.28
N GLN A 142 -2.68 1.07 -6.26
CA GLN A 142 -3.54 1.68 -7.27
C GLN A 142 -2.76 1.75 -8.58
N HIS A 143 -3.45 1.62 -9.72
CA HIS A 143 -2.88 1.87 -11.03
C HIS A 143 -3.97 2.30 -12.01
N THR A 144 -3.56 2.89 -13.13
CA THR A 144 -4.40 3.20 -14.29
C THR A 144 -3.52 3.19 -15.54
N GLY A 145 -4.11 2.83 -16.70
CA GLY A 145 -3.41 2.84 -17.99
C GLY A 145 -2.27 1.82 -18.13
N LEU A 146 -2.09 0.91 -17.18
CA LEU A 146 -1.04 -0.12 -17.17
C LEU A 146 -1.64 -1.51 -17.41
N THR A 147 -0.92 -2.37 -18.12
CA THR A 147 -1.35 -3.73 -18.44
C THR A 147 -1.32 -4.65 -17.22
N ASP A 148 -2.13 -5.71 -17.23
CA ASP A 148 -2.12 -6.73 -16.17
C ASP A 148 -0.72 -7.33 -15.98
N ASP A 149 -0.02 -7.62 -17.08
CA ASP A 149 1.34 -8.18 -17.06
C ASP A 149 2.34 -7.24 -16.36
N PHE A 150 2.22 -5.92 -16.57
CA PHE A 150 3.02 -4.93 -15.84
C PHE A 150 2.71 -4.99 -14.35
N VAL A 151 1.43 -4.99 -13.99
CA VAL A 151 1.00 -4.98 -12.59
C VAL A 151 1.46 -6.24 -11.87
N ASP A 152 1.46 -7.39 -12.53
CA ASP A 152 1.94 -8.65 -11.98
C ASP A 152 3.46 -8.68 -11.82
N PHE A 153 4.18 -8.22 -12.85
CA PHE A 153 5.65 -8.13 -12.83
C PHE A 153 6.13 -7.21 -11.71
N PHE A 154 5.48 -6.05 -11.55
CA PHE A 154 5.80 -5.06 -10.52
C PHE A 154 4.92 -5.17 -9.27
N ALA A 155 4.21 -6.30 -9.10
CA ALA A 155 3.33 -6.50 -7.96
C ALA A 155 4.11 -6.43 -6.64
N HIS A 156 5.36 -6.88 -6.63
CA HIS A 156 6.28 -6.68 -5.52
C HIS A 156 7.66 -6.35 -6.08
N VAL A 157 8.13 -5.15 -5.77
CA VAL A 157 9.45 -4.68 -6.20
C VAL A 157 10.35 -4.71 -4.98
N GLY A 158 11.41 -5.51 -5.05
CA GLY A 158 12.47 -5.56 -4.03
C GLY A 158 13.32 -4.29 -4.03
N GLU A 159 14.44 -4.32 -3.31
CA GLU A 159 15.27 -3.13 -3.10
C GLU A 159 16.06 -2.67 -4.34
N ASP A 160 16.12 -3.46 -5.42
CA ASP A 160 16.96 -3.19 -6.60
C ASP A 160 16.24 -3.31 -7.96
N GLY A 161 16.80 -2.66 -8.99
CA GLY A 161 16.50 -2.90 -10.40
C GLY A 161 15.35 -2.09 -11.04
N THR A 162 14.84 -1.06 -10.35
CA THR A 162 13.80 -0.15 -10.89
C THR A 162 14.04 1.32 -10.51
N SER A 163 13.48 2.26 -11.27
CA SER A 163 13.51 3.69 -10.95
C SER A 163 12.79 4.03 -9.65
N CYS A 164 11.73 3.27 -9.29
CA CYS A 164 11.05 3.39 -7.99
C CYS A 164 11.96 3.00 -6.83
N ALA A 165 12.75 1.93 -6.98
CA ALA A 165 13.72 1.51 -5.97
C ALA A 165 14.84 2.57 -5.80
N GLN A 166 15.31 3.15 -6.91
CA GLN A 166 16.25 4.27 -6.86
C GLN A 166 15.66 5.50 -6.15
N ALA A 167 14.46 5.93 -6.52
CA ALA A 167 13.79 7.07 -5.88
C ALA A 167 13.55 6.86 -4.38
N ALA A 168 13.27 5.62 -3.97
CA ALA A 168 13.13 5.26 -2.57
C ALA A 168 14.46 5.35 -1.79
N ARG A 169 15.58 4.96 -2.41
CA ARG A 169 16.92 5.09 -1.81
C ARG A 169 17.41 6.53 -1.75
N ASP A 170 17.21 7.28 -2.84
CA ASP A 170 17.71 8.65 -2.97
C ASP A 170 16.80 9.66 -2.26
N LEU A 171 15.61 9.23 -1.80
CA LEU A 171 14.55 10.07 -1.22
C LEU A 171 14.23 11.30 -2.08
N ALA A 172 14.36 11.15 -3.39
CA ALA A 172 14.26 12.21 -4.36
C ALA A 172 13.40 11.78 -5.55
N GLN A 173 12.82 12.77 -6.23
CA GLN A 173 12.13 12.51 -7.49
C GLN A 173 13.14 11.98 -8.52
N VAL A 174 12.75 10.94 -9.25
CA VAL A 174 13.59 10.33 -10.31
C VAL A 174 12.84 10.40 -11.63
N THR A 175 13.50 10.97 -12.64
CA THR A 175 13.01 10.99 -14.01
C THR A 175 13.84 10.03 -14.85
N VAL A 176 13.18 9.07 -15.47
CA VAL A 176 13.77 8.28 -16.54
C VAL A 176 13.28 8.86 -17.87
N HIS A 177 14.19 9.54 -18.56
CA HIS A 177 13.91 10.22 -19.83
C HIS A 177 13.58 9.26 -20.97
N ASP A 178 14.23 8.10 -21.00
CA ASP A 178 13.97 7.05 -21.97
C ASP A 178 14.25 5.67 -21.35
N VAL A 179 13.20 4.85 -21.26
CA VAL A 179 13.25 3.50 -20.71
C VAL A 179 14.14 2.60 -21.56
N GLU A 180 14.24 2.81 -22.87
CA GLU A 180 14.99 1.94 -23.77
C GLU A 180 16.50 2.00 -23.50
N SER A 181 17.00 3.20 -23.19
CA SER A 181 18.43 3.45 -22.97
C SER A 181 18.84 3.57 -21.49
N ALA A 182 17.90 3.70 -20.56
CA ALA A 182 18.23 3.93 -19.15
C ALA A 182 18.96 2.74 -18.49
N PRO A 183 20.09 2.97 -17.79
CA PRO A 183 20.88 1.89 -17.18
C PRO A 183 20.27 1.34 -15.88
N VAL A 184 19.27 2.02 -15.29
CA VAL A 184 18.67 1.64 -14.00
C VAL A 184 17.84 0.35 -14.06
N PHE A 185 17.37 -0.04 -15.26
CA PHE A 185 16.50 -1.20 -15.43
C PHE A 185 17.28 -2.46 -15.77
N THR A 186 16.93 -3.56 -15.09
CA THR A 186 17.24 -4.89 -15.58
C THR A 186 16.52 -5.16 -16.91
N GLU A 187 17.06 -6.04 -17.74
CA GLU A 187 16.47 -6.31 -19.04
C GLU A 187 15.02 -6.84 -18.97
N PRO A 188 14.65 -7.75 -18.04
CA PRO A 188 13.25 -8.15 -17.88
C PRO A 188 12.34 -6.99 -17.45
N ALA A 189 12.81 -6.10 -16.57
CA ALA A 189 12.04 -4.93 -16.17
C ALA A 189 11.86 -3.95 -17.33
N ARG A 190 12.90 -3.71 -18.13
CA ARG A 190 12.84 -2.87 -19.33
C ARG A 190 11.79 -3.39 -20.30
N GLN A 191 11.81 -4.69 -20.61
CA GLN A 191 10.85 -5.32 -21.51
C GLN A 191 9.42 -5.21 -20.99
N ALA A 192 9.18 -5.47 -19.70
CA ALA A 192 7.85 -5.31 -19.10
C ALA A 192 7.33 -3.87 -19.17
N ILE A 193 8.19 -2.88 -18.91
CA ILE A 193 7.83 -1.45 -18.97
C ILE A 193 7.51 -1.04 -20.42
N LEU A 194 8.35 -1.43 -21.39
CA LEU A 194 8.13 -1.11 -22.80
C LEU A 194 6.89 -1.81 -23.36
N ALA A 195 6.64 -3.07 -22.99
CA ALA A 195 5.43 -3.82 -23.39
C ALA A 195 4.14 -3.20 -22.84
N ALA A 196 4.22 -2.52 -21.68
CA ALA A 196 3.12 -1.74 -21.13
C ALA A 196 2.91 -0.39 -21.85
N GLY A 197 3.74 -0.07 -22.85
CA GLY A 197 3.68 1.20 -23.59
C GLY A 197 4.43 2.35 -22.92
N SER A 198 5.15 2.12 -21.81
CA SER A 198 5.88 3.16 -21.10
C SER A 198 7.27 3.38 -21.70
N ARG A 199 7.50 4.53 -22.33
CA ARG A 199 8.80 4.99 -22.86
C ARG A 199 9.56 5.91 -21.92
N ALA A 200 8.89 6.53 -20.97
CA ALA A 200 9.52 7.31 -19.91
C ALA A 200 8.73 7.18 -18.61
N CYS A 201 9.35 7.46 -17.47
CA CYS A 201 8.63 7.52 -16.21
C CYS A 201 9.19 8.58 -15.26
N HIS A 202 8.32 9.09 -14.41
CA HIS A 202 8.67 10.00 -13.34
C HIS A 202 8.11 9.48 -12.02
N SER A 203 8.99 9.26 -11.07
CA SER A 203 8.69 8.65 -9.76
C SER A 203 8.87 9.66 -8.65
N VAL A 204 7.88 9.74 -7.76
CA VAL A 204 7.81 10.68 -6.64
C VAL A 204 7.66 9.91 -5.33
N PRO A 205 8.64 10.01 -4.40
CA PRO A 205 8.55 9.33 -3.12
C PRO A 205 7.46 9.94 -2.24
N LEU A 206 6.74 9.09 -1.51
CA LEU A 206 5.77 9.50 -0.51
C LEU A 206 6.48 9.50 0.85
N THR A 207 6.87 10.68 1.33
CA THR A 207 7.76 10.82 2.50
C THR A 207 7.04 11.33 3.74
N THR A 208 7.41 10.76 4.89
CA THR A 208 6.96 11.22 6.20
C THR A 208 7.69 12.49 6.63
N ALA A 209 7.24 13.12 7.72
CA ALA A 209 7.94 14.28 8.29
C ALA A 209 9.37 13.96 8.78
N SER A 210 9.65 12.70 9.14
CA SER A 210 10.98 12.24 9.52
C SER A 210 11.86 11.85 8.33
N GLY A 211 11.37 12.00 7.09
CA GLY A 211 12.12 11.67 5.88
C GLY A 211 12.03 10.20 5.45
N LEU A 212 11.27 9.37 6.15
CA LEU A 212 11.06 7.97 5.75
C LEU A 212 10.16 7.88 4.50
N CYS A 213 10.56 7.08 3.52
CA CYS A 213 9.74 6.75 2.36
C CYS A 213 8.73 5.64 2.71
N VAL A 214 7.44 5.95 2.65
CA VAL A 214 6.34 5.00 2.94
C VAL A 214 5.63 4.49 1.69
N GLY A 215 6.03 4.99 0.52
CA GLY A 215 5.49 4.59 -0.76
C GLY A 215 6.05 5.41 -1.93
N MET A 216 5.53 5.14 -3.11
CA MET A 216 5.94 5.77 -4.37
C MET A 216 4.70 6.03 -5.23
N VAL A 217 4.66 7.15 -5.93
CA VAL A 217 3.74 7.35 -7.07
C VAL A 217 4.56 7.57 -8.33
N SER A 218 4.20 6.85 -9.39
CA SER A 218 4.91 6.89 -10.66
C SER A 218 3.96 7.19 -11.81
N ALA A 219 4.30 8.22 -12.58
CA ALA A 219 3.67 8.54 -13.85
C ALA A 219 4.52 7.97 -14.99
N HIS A 220 3.88 7.37 -15.97
CA HIS A 220 4.52 6.78 -17.13
C HIS A 220 4.03 7.47 -18.40
N LEU A 221 4.89 7.64 -19.40
CA LEU A 221 4.56 8.29 -20.66
C LEU A 221 4.85 7.35 -21.83
N ASP A 222 4.05 7.47 -22.89
CA ASP A 222 4.18 6.72 -24.15
C ASP A 222 5.29 7.25 -25.07
N ARG A 223 5.98 8.29 -24.63
CA ARG A 223 7.08 8.95 -25.33
C ARG A 223 8.22 9.25 -24.37
N PRO A 224 9.46 9.42 -24.87
CA PRO A 224 10.54 9.99 -24.08
C PRO A 224 10.13 11.33 -23.44
N LEU A 225 10.62 11.57 -22.24
CA LEU A 225 10.25 12.73 -21.44
C LEU A 225 11.41 13.72 -21.40
N ASP A 226 11.16 14.97 -21.77
CA ASP A 226 12.06 16.10 -21.46
C ASP A 226 11.98 16.45 -19.97
N ALA A 227 12.94 17.24 -19.46
CA ALA A 227 12.92 17.65 -18.06
C ALA A 227 11.58 18.32 -17.67
N LEU A 228 11.00 17.88 -16.55
CA LEU A 228 9.84 18.54 -15.96
C LEU A 228 10.19 19.97 -15.54
N THR A 229 9.22 20.87 -15.66
CA THR A 229 9.41 22.26 -15.22
C THR A 229 9.54 22.32 -13.70
N THR A 230 10.22 23.37 -13.19
CA THR A 230 10.35 23.60 -11.74
C THR A 230 9.00 23.67 -11.03
N THR A 231 7.97 24.22 -11.69
CA THR A 231 6.60 24.27 -11.15
C THR A 231 6.00 22.89 -10.99
N GLN A 232 6.18 22.00 -11.98
CA GLN A 232 5.72 20.61 -11.90
C GLN A 232 6.45 19.86 -10.78
N THR A 233 7.78 19.90 -10.74
CA THR A 233 8.58 19.24 -9.70
C THR A 233 8.17 19.71 -8.29
N LYS A 234 7.98 21.01 -8.07
CA LYS A 234 7.50 21.53 -6.77
C LYS A 234 6.10 21.06 -6.41
N ALA A 235 5.19 20.96 -7.39
CA ALA A 235 3.84 20.43 -7.16
C ALA A 235 3.90 18.94 -6.78
N LEU A 236 4.78 18.17 -7.42
CA LEU A 236 5.00 16.75 -7.13
C LEU A 236 5.61 16.55 -5.73
N ASP A 237 6.57 17.39 -5.32
CA ASP A 237 7.14 17.36 -3.96
C ASP A 237 6.05 17.60 -2.91
N ALA A 238 5.18 18.58 -3.16
CA ALA A 238 4.06 18.89 -2.27
C ALA A 238 3.08 17.71 -2.17
N ILE A 239 2.74 17.07 -3.29
CA ILE A 239 1.88 15.87 -3.31
C ILE A 239 2.54 14.73 -2.53
N GLY A 240 3.80 14.42 -2.82
CA GLY A 240 4.55 13.33 -2.19
C GLY A 240 4.67 13.50 -0.68
N GLY A 241 5.07 14.69 -0.22
CA GLY A 241 5.21 14.99 1.20
C GLY A 241 3.88 15.04 1.95
N GLN A 242 2.81 15.60 1.36
CA GLN A 242 1.49 15.61 2.00
C GLN A 242 0.91 14.19 2.11
N ALA A 243 0.99 13.41 1.03
CA ALA A 243 0.52 12.04 1.01
C ALA A 243 1.30 11.15 1.98
N GLY A 244 2.63 11.26 2.02
CA GLY A 244 3.46 10.48 2.95
C GLY A 244 3.15 10.78 4.42
N ARG A 245 2.96 12.06 4.78
CA ARG A 245 2.50 12.43 6.13
C ARG A 245 1.11 11.90 6.47
N TRP A 246 0.16 11.98 5.53
CA TRP A 246 -1.18 11.44 5.75
C TRP A 246 -1.17 9.92 5.89
N LEU A 247 -0.35 9.21 5.10
CA LEU A 247 -0.20 7.76 5.20
C LEU A 247 0.39 7.32 6.54
N ALA A 248 1.43 8.02 7.02
CA ALA A 248 1.98 7.78 8.35
C ALA A 248 0.92 8.01 9.45
N TRP A 249 0.21 9.15 9.39
CA TRP A 249 -0.87 9.43 10.33
C TRP A 249 -1.96 8.35 10.31
N HIS A 250 -2.38 7.90 9.12
CA HIS A 250 -3.40 6.87 8.96
C HIS A 250 -2.94 5.55 9.60
N ASP A 251 -1.69 5.16 9.37
CA ASP A 251 -1.15 3.90 9.90
C ASP A 251 -0.92 3.98 11.41
N ASP A 252 -0.46 5.12 11.94
CA ASP A 252 -0.25 5.32 13.38
C ASP A 252 -1.57 5.59 14.15
N THR A 253 -2.61 6.08 13.48
CA THR A 253 -3.88 6.44 14.14
C THR A 253 -4.97 5.42 13.83
N VAL A 254 -5.41 5.35 12.57
CA VAL A 254 -6.59 4.58 12.16
C VAL A 254 -6.34 3.07 12.22
N VAL A 255 -5.17 2.62 11.76
CA VAL A 255 -4.83 1.18 11.77
C VAL A 255 -4.59 0.71 13.21
N LEU A 256 -3.88 1.49 14.02
CA LEU A 256 -3.68 1.17 15.43
C LEU A 256 -4.99 1.22 16.24
N ASP A 257 -5.92 2.13 15.92
CA ASP A 257 -7.27 2.14 16.52
C ASP A 257 -8.06 0.86 16.18
N ALA A 258 -7.92 0.34 14.95
CA ALA A 258 -8.51 -0.94 14.57
C ALA A 258 -7.92 -2.10 15.38
N LEU A 259 -6.61 -2.09 15.62
CA LEU A 259 -5.94 -3.09 16.45
C LEU A 259 -6.34 -3.00 17.93
N GLU A 260 -6.46 -1.80 18.49
CA GLU A 260 -6.94 -1.61 19.87
C GLU A 260 -8.40 -2.06 20.02
N HIS A 261 -9.24 -1.80 19.02
CA HIS A 261 -10.62 -2.31 19.02
C HIS A 261 -10.69 -3.83 18.93
N LEU A 262 -9.85 -4.43 18.06
CA LEU A 262 -9.67 -5.89 18.01
C LEU A 262 -9.28 -6.43 19.38
N HIS A 263 -8.33 -5.77 20.05
CA HIS A 263 -7.87 -6.17 21.38
C HIS A 263 -9.00 -6.10 22.42
N ALA A 264 -9.73 -4.99 22.49
CA ALA A 264 -10.84 -4.82 23.41
C ALA A 264 -11.92 -5.90 23.22
N LEU A 265 -12.30 -6.19 21.97
CA LEU A 265 -13.27 -7.23 21.65
C LEU A 265 -12.77 -8.64 22.01
N GLY A 266 -11.50 -8.95 21.72
CA GLY A 266 -10.90 -10.24 22.05
C GLY A 266 -10.75 -10.47 23.55
N SER A 267 -10.38 -9.42 24.30
CA SER A 267 -10.23 -9.47 25.76
C SER A 267 -11.57 -9.63 26.48
N ALA A 268 -12.63 -8.95 26.02
CA ALA A 268 -13.98 -9.09 26.57
C ALA A 268 -14.54 -10.52 26.43
N GLY A 269 -14.22 -11.21 25.33
CA GLY A 269 -14.63 -12.59 25.08
C GLY A 269 -14.05 -13.61 26.07
N ARG A 270 -12.88 -13.33 26.66
CA ARG A 270 -12.27 -14.19 27.69
C ARG A 270 -12.99 -14.10 29.03
N GLY A 271 -13.41 -12.91 29.44
CA GLY A 271 -14.12 -12.69 30.71
C GLY A 271 -15.45 -13.43 30.78
N SER A 272 -16.14 -13.60 29.63
CA SER A 272 -17.40 -14.34 29.56
C SER A 272 -17.25 -15.86 29.75
N ARG A 273 -16.07 -16.43 29.46
CA ARG A 273 -15.83 -17.88 29.61
C ARG A 273 -15.47 -18.28 31.05
N PHE A 274 -15.10 -17.33 31.91
CA PHE A 274 -14.75 -17.57 33.32
C PHE A 274 -15.87 -17.24 34.33
N ARG A 275 -17.02 -16.70 33.90
CA ARG A 275 -18.24 -16.64 34.71
C ARG A 275 -19.10 -17.90 34.49
N ARG A 276 -18.64 -19.05 34.97
CA ARG A 276 -19.52 -20.18 35.27
C ARG A 276 -19.45 -20.39 36.78
N SER A 277 -20.52 -19.98 37.45
CA SER A 277 -20.85 -20.31 38.84
C SER A 277 -20.94 -21.81 39.05
#